data_AF-A0A6H0TLC6-F1
#
_entry.id   AF-A0A6H0TLC6-F1
#
_cell.length_a   1.000
_cell.length_b   1.000
_cell.length_c   1.000
_cell.angle_alpha   90.00
_cell.angle_beta   90.00
_cell.angle_gamma   90.00
#
_symmetry.space_group_name_H-M   'P 1'
#
loop_
_entity.id
_entity.type
_entity.pdbx_description
1 polymer ?
#
loop_
_entity_poly.entity_id
_entity_poly.type
_entity_poly.pdbx_seq_one_letter_code
_entity_poly.pdbx_strand_id
1 'polypeptide(L)'
;MTFDELKKNKPTTSWVEYDEDGEFFTEENIGATNKVLDTYINNLQQLGENPTEVEVMQVVKEVVIKINELNIEHDHFIETMEREDLYEFIDAAARIAGLESEEDITEEWREW
;
A
#
# COMPACT_ATOMS: atom_id res chain seq x y z
N MET A 1 5.89 -0.19 -15.24
CA MET A 1 6.08 -0.53 -13.83
C MET A 1 5.70 -1.99 -13.65
N THR A 2 6.45 -2.75 -12.86
CA THR A 2 6.25 -4.18 -12.57
C THR A 2 6.15 -4.40 -11.06
N PHE A 3 5.64 -5.55 -10.63
CA PHE A 3 5.62 -5.89 -9.20
C PHE A 3 7.02 -5.91 -8.56
N ASP A 4 8.05 -6.34 -9.30
CA ASP A 4 9.43 -6.31 -8.81
C ASP A 4 9.98 -4.89 -8.67
N GLU A 5 9.58 -3.97 -9.56
CA GLU A 5 9.91 -2.56 -9.44
C GLU A 5 9.21 -1.92 -8.23
N LEU A 6 7.93 -2.24 -8.00
CA LEU A 6 7.20 -1.76 -6.82
C LEU A 6 7.82 -2.26 -5.51
N LYS A 7 8.19 -3.56 -5.43
CA LYS A 7 8.83 -4.12 -4.23
C LYS A 7 10.14 -3.44 -3.88
N LYS A 8 10.88 -2.94 -4.87
CA LYS A 8 12.15 -2.22 -4.70
C LYS A 8 11.96 -0.74 -4.36
N ASN A 9 10.87 -0.13 -4.82
CA ASN A 9 10.58 1.29 -4.66
C ASN A 9 9.32 1.47 -3.82
N LYS A 10 9.32 0.94 -2.59
CA LYS A 10 8.20 1.14 -1.66
C LYS A 10 8.21 2.57 -1.12
N PRO A 11 7.03 3.17 -0.90
CA PRO A 11 6.91 4.55 -0.43
C PRO A 11 7.61 4.80 0.91
N THR A 12 7.64 3.79 1.80
CA THR A 12 8.35 3.87 3.08
C THR A 12 9.84 4.20 2.95
N THR A 13 10.45 3.99 1.78
CA THR A 13 11.86 4.34 1.54
C THR A 13 12.07 5.84 1.65
N SER A 14 11.21 6.65 1.00
CA SER A 14 11.28 8.10 1.09
C SER A 14 10.87 8.60 2.47
N TRP A 15 9.94 7.94 3.15
CA TRP A 15 9.53 8.32 4.51
C TRP A 15 10.72 8.32 5.48
N VAL A 16 11.51 7.24 5.48
CA VAL A 16 12.72 7.12 6.30
C VAL A 16 13.79 8.15 5.90
N GLU A 17 13.89 8.50 4.61
CA GLU A 17 14.81 9.56 4.16
C GLU A 17 14.38 10.96 4.63
N TYR A 18 13.09 11.20 4.80
CA TYR A 18 12.56 12.50 5.25
C TYR A 18 12.57 12.68 6.77
N ASP A 19 12.52 11.59 7.55
CA ASP A 19 12.60 11.60 9.02
C ASP A 19 14.00 11.16 9.49
N GLU A 20 15.00 12.00 9.25
CA GLU A 20 16.41 11.70 9.56
C GLU A 20 16.64 11.33 11.04
N ASP A 21 15.82 11.86 11.95
CA ASP A 21 15.92 11.61 13.39
C ASP A 21 15.12 10.36 13.84
N GLY A 22 14.29 9.78 12.96
CA GLY A 22 13.52 8.56 13.21
C GLY A 22 12.44 8.70 14.28
N GLU A 23 11.91 9.90 14.48
CA GLU A 23 10.91 10.20 15.51
C GLU A 23 9.51 9.70 15.10
N PHE A 24 9.18 9.77 13.82
CA PHE A 24 7.86 9.47 13.26
C PHE A 24 7.83 8.12 12.52
N PHE A 25 8.90 7.80 11.79
CA PHE A 25 9.04 6.59 11.00
C PHE A 25 10.01 5.61 11.66
N THR A 26 9.53 4.99 12.73
CA THR A 26 10.27 3.98 13.48
C THR A 26 10.53 2.72 12.64
N GLU A 27 11.57 1.96 12.97
CA GLU A 27 11.83 0.66 12.35
C GLU A 27 10.61 -0.29 12.43
N GLU A 28 9.81 -0.16 13.50
CA GLU A 28 8.62 -0.97 13.74
C GLU A 28 7.49 -0.64 12.76
N ASN A 29 7.05 0.63 12.68
CA ASN A 29 5.94 1.01 11.81
C ASN A 29 6.31 0.90 10.32
N ILE A 30 7.56 1.18 9.96
CA ILE A 30 8.09 1.01 8.61
C ILE A 30 8.18 -0.49 8.26
N GLY A 31 8.67 -1.32 9.18
CA GLY A 31 8.73 -2.77 8.99
C GLY A 31 7.34 -3.38 8.80
N ALA A 32 6.37 -2.96 9.62
CA ALA A 32 4.98 -3.42 9.55
C ALA A 32 4.32 -3.00 8.23
N THR A 33 4.48 -1.73 7.84
CA THR A 33 3.96 -1.21 6.56
C THR A 33 4.56 -1.96 5.38
N ASN A 34 5.89 -2.14 5.34
CA ASN A 34 6.57 -2.89 4.30
C ASN A 34 6.02 -4.31 4.14
N LYS A 35 5.76 -5.00 5.25
CA LYS A 35 5.18 -6.35 5.24
C LYS A 35 3.75 -6.36 4.69
N VAL A 36 2.94 -5.36 5.00
CA VAL A 36 1.58 -5.22 4.43
C VAL A 36 1.64 -4.99 2.93
N LEU A 37 2.52 -4.10 2.46
CA LEU A 37 2.72 -3.82 1.02
C LEU A 37 3.28 -5.04 0.26
N ASP A 38 4.23 -5.77 0.84
CA ASP A 38 4.74 -7.01 0.25
C ASP A 38 3.64 -8.09 0.18
N THR A 39 2.80 -8.19 1.21
CA THR A 39 1.67 -9.13 1.23
C THR A 39 0.66 -8.77 0.15
N TYR A 40 0.34 -7.49 -0.03
CA TYR A 40 -0.53 -7.01 -1.09
C TYR A 40 -0.02 -7.39 -2.47
N ILE A 41 1.26 -7.11 -2.79
CA ILE A 41 1.85 -7.51 -4.06
C ILE A 41 1.81 -9.03 -4.24
N ASN A 42 2.18 -9.79 -3.20
CA ASN A 42 2.15 -11.25 -3.27
C ASN A 42 0.75 -11.79 -3.54
N ASN A 43 -0.29 -11.21 -2.92
CA ASN A 43 -1.67 -11.61 -3.13
C ASN A 43 -2.11 -11.33 -4.57
N LEU A 44 -1.79 -10.14 -5.12
CA LEU A 44 -2.07 -9.84 -6.52
C LEU A 44 -1.36 -10.81 -7.48
N GLN A 45 -0.08 -11.13 -7.22
CA GLN A 45 0.67 -12.10 -8.01
C GLN A 45 0.05 -13.50 -7.96
N GLN A 46 -0.55 -13.88 -6.83
CA GLN A 46 -1.18 -15.19 -6.64
C GLN A 46 -2.53 -15.32 -7.37
N LEU A 47 -3.18 -14.22 -7.74
CA LEU A 47 -4.39 -14.26 -8.56
C LEU A 47 -4.11 -14.83 -9.98
N GLY A 48 -2.86 -14.73 -10.44
CA GLY A 48 -2.43 -15.30 -11.72
C GLY A 48 -2.74 -14.40 -12.92
N GLU A 49 -2.93 -15.02 -14.08
CA GLU A 49 -3.20 -14.29 -15.33
C GLU A 49 -4.70 -13.95 -15.47
N ASN A 50 -4.99 -12.69 -15.79
CA ASN A 50 -6.34 -12.16 -16.03
C ASN A 50 -7.34 -12.37 -14.87
N PRO A 51 -7.01 -11.90 -13.65
CA PRO A 51 -7.99 -11.90 -12.56
C PRO A 51 -9.21 -11.04 -12.91
N THR A 52 -10.34 -11.36 -12.30
CA THR A 52 -11.52 -10.50 -12.38
C THR A 52 -11.30 -9.21 -11.58
N GLU A 53 -11.96 -8.12 -11.98
CA GLU A 53 -11.92 -6.86 -11.22
C GLU A 53 -12.31 -7.06 -9.75
N VAL A 54 -13.29 -7.93 -9.49
CA VAL A 54 -13.75 -8.26 -8.13
C VAL A 54 -12.64 -8.91 -7.29
N GLU A 55 -11.86 -9.81 -7.88
CA GLU A 55 -10.72 -10.44 -7.18
C GLU A 55 -9.62 -9.43 -6.85
N VAL A 56 -9.31 -8.52 -7.79
CA VAL A 56 -8.33 -7.45 -7.54
C VAL A 56 -8.84 -6.48 -6.46
N MET A 57 -10.09 -6.02 -6.57
CA MET A 57 -10.69 -5.10 -5.59
C MET A 57 -10.81 -5.72 -4.20
N GLN A 58 -11.01 -7.04 -4.09
CA GLN A 58 -10.97 -7.73 -2.80
C GLN A 58 -9.59 -7.64 -2.15
N VAL A 59 -8.51 -7.81 -2.93
CA VAL A 59 -7.13 -7.66 -2.43
C VAL A 59 -6.80 -6.20 -2.09
N VAL A 60 -7.32 -5.24 -2.87
CA VAL A 60 -7.21 -3.79 -2.57
C VAL A 60 -7.88 -3.47 -1.24
N LYS A 61 -9.13 -3.92 -1.04
CA LYS A 61 -9.85 -3.74 0.23
C LYS A 61 -9.06 -4.28 1.42
N GLU A 62 -8.51 -5.49 1.29
CA GLU A 62 -7.74 -6.12 2.36
C GLU A 62 -6.48 -5.34 2.73
N VAL A 63 -5.76 -4.76 1.76
CA VAL A 63 -4.58 -3.94 2.08
C VAL A 63 -4.99 -2.62 2.73
N VAL A 64 -6.06 -1.97 2.28
CA VAL A 64 -6.53 -0.69 2.85
C VAL A 64 -6.94 -0.87 4.32
N ILE A 65 -7.71 -1.93 4.63
CA ILE A 65 -8.11 -2.24 6.00
C ILE A 65 -6.88 -2.48 6.90
N LYS A 66 -5.88 -3.24 6.41
CA LYS A 66 -4.64 -3.47 7.16
C LYS A 66 -3.86 -2.19 7.42
N ILE A 67 -3.85 -1.25 6.46
CA ILE A 67 -3.21 0.04 6.66
C ILE A 67 -3.99 0.89 7.68
N ASN A 68 -5.33 0.88 7.67
CA ASN A 68 -6.13 1.52 8.73
C ASN A 68 -5.74 0.96 10.12
N GLU A 69 -5.64 -0.36 10.23
CA GLU A 69 -5.24 -1.04 11.47
C GLU A 69 -3.82 -0.61 11.92
N LEU A 70 -2.85 -0.60 11.00
CA LEU A 70 -1.48 -0.15 11.28
C LEU A 70 -1.43 1.32 11.70
N ASN A 71 -2.24 2.18 11.07
CA ASN A 71 -2.27 3.60 11.42
C ASN A 71 -2.72 3.78 12.87
N ILE A 72 -3.74 3.04 13.30
CA ILE A 72 -4.24 3.07 14.68
C ILE A 72 -3.23 2.45 15.65
N GLU A 73 -2.59 1.34 15.27
CA GLU A 73 -1.61 0.62 16.12
C GLU A 73 -0.35 1.45 16.39
N HIS A 74 0.03 2.32 15.44
CA HIS A 74 1.25 3.13 15.50
C HIS A 74 0.96 4.63 15.62
N ASP A 75 0.00 4.98 16.50
CA ASP A 75 -0.27 6.36 16.94
C ASP A 75 -0.57 7.37 15.80
N HIS A 76 -1.26 6.94 14.75
CA HIS A 76 -1.68 7.75 13.61
C HIS A 76 -0.54 8.41 12.82
N PHE A 77 0.53 7.66 12.56
CA PHE A 77 1.71 8.17 11.84
C PHE A 77 1.50 8.45 10.34
N ILE A 78 0.41 7.99 9.72
CA ILE A 78 0.09 8.26 8.31
C ILE A 78 -0.61 9.62 8.22
N GLU A 79 0.04 10.56 7.55
CA GLU A 79 -0.47 11.90 7.29
C GLU A 79 -0.76 12.09 5.80
N THR A 80 -0.97 13.34 5.38
CA THR A 80 -1.38 13.66 4.00
C THR A 80 -0.38 13.16 2.94
N MET A 81 0.92 13.20 3.18
CA MET A 81 1.93 12.81 2.18
C MET A 81 2.01 11.29 2.05
N GLU A 82 2.10 10.60 3.18
CA GLU A 82 2.15 9.14 3.26
C GLU A 82 0.88 8.53 2.67
N ARG A 83 -0.25 9.23 2.84
CA ARG A 83 -1.51 8.86 2.25
C ARG A 83 -1.47 8.82 0.72
N GLU A 84 -0.99 9.89 0.09
CA GLU A 84 -0.88 9.95 -1.37
C GLU A 84 0.11 8.90 -1.89
N ASP A 85 1.24 8.72 -1.19
CA ASP A 85 2.24 7.71 -1.52
C ASP A 85 1.68 6.28 -1.47
N LEU A 86 0.88 5.95 -0.45
CA LEU A 86 0.22 4.65 -0.31
C LEU A 86 -0.85 4.44 -1.38
N TYR A 87 -1.64 5.47 -1.65
CA TYR A 87 -2.63 5.43 -2.72
C TYR A 87 -1.99 5.12 -4.07
N GLU A 88 -0.96 5.88 -4.46
CA GLU A 88 -0.26 5.71 -5.73
C GLU A 88 0.34 4.31 -5.85
N PHE A 89 0.93 3.78 -4.77
CA PHE A 89 1.46 2.44 -4.74
C PHE A 89 0.37 1.36 -4.92
N ILE A 90 -0.76 1.50 -4.22
CA ILE A 90 -1.87 0.54 -4.29
C ILE A 90 -2.49 0.53 -5.68
N ASP A 91 -2.78 1.70 -6.24
CA ASP A 91 -3.34 1.87 -7.59
C ASP A 91 -2.39 1.33 -8.66
N ALA A 92 -1.10 1.65 -8.58
CA ALA A 92 -0.11 1.14 -9.52
C ALA A 92 -0.05 -0.40 -9.53
N ALA A 93 -0.09 -1.05 -8.36
CA ALA A 93 -0.06 -2.50 -8.28
C ALA A 93 -1.36 -3.14 -8.81
N ALA A 94 -2.53 -2.54 -8.51
CA ALA A 94 -3.81 -3.02 -9.02
C ALA A 94 -3.88 -2.94 -10.55
N ARG A 95 -3.36 -1.85 -11.15
CA ARG A 95 -3.24 -1.70 -12.60
C ARG A 95 -2.31 -2.74 -13.23
N ILE A 96 -1.21 -3.09 -12.56
CA ILE A 96 -0.33 -4.19 -13.01
C ILE A 96 -1.07 -5.53 -12.99
N ALA A 97 -2.00 -5.73 -12.04
CA ALA A 97 -2.87 -6.91 -12.01
C ALA A 97 -3.99 -6.90 -13.07
N GLY A 98 -4.13 -5.80 -13.83
CA GLY A 98 -5.11 -5.67 -14.92
C GLY A 98 -6.39 -4.92 -14.54
N LEU A 99 -6.46 -4.28 -13.38
CA LEU A 99 -7.59 -3.42 -13.02
C LEU A 99 -7.51 -2.08 -13.77
N GLU A 100 -8.57 -1.72 -14.48
CA GLU A 100 -8.73 -0.41 -15.12
C GLU A 100 -9.78 0.41 -14.34
N SER A 101 -9.34 1.46 -13.64
CA SER A 101 -10.21 2.39 -12.91
C SER A 101 -9.70 3.82 -13.05
N GLU A 102 -10.63 4.76 -13.20
CA GLU A 102 -10.37 6.21 -13.14
C GLU A 102 -10.66 6.80 -11.75
N GLU A 103 -11.29 6.03 -10.86
CA GLU A 103 -11.64 6.41 -9.49
C GLU A 103 -10.56 5.97 -8.50
N ASP A 104 -10.50 6.62 -7.33
CA ASP A 104 -9.66 6.19 -6.21
C ASP A 104 -10.19 4.86 -5.65
N ILE A 105 -9.54 3.77 -6.05
CA ILE A 105 -9.94 2.39 -5.72
C ILE A 105 -9.86 2.05 -4.23
N THR A 106 -9.36 2.96 -3.40
CA THR A 106 -9.25 2.75 -1.95
C THR A 106 -10.21 3.63 -1.15
N GLU A 107 -10.84 4.63 -1.76
CA GLU A 107 -11.67 5.64 -1.09
C GLU A 107 -12.79 5.02 -0.24
N GLU A 108 -13.41 3.93 -0.72
CA GLU A 108 -14.51 3.26 -0.01
C GLU A 108 -14.13 2.76 1.39
N TRP A 109 -12.86 2.36 1.59
CA TRP A 109 -12.40 1.72 2.83
C TRP A 109 -11.33 2.52 3.58
N ARG A 110 -10.83 3.61 3.02
CA ARG A 110 -9.72 4.37 3.59
C ARG A 110 -10.19 5.19 4.80
N GLU A 111 -9.53 4.98 5.94
CA GLU A 111 -9.77 5.74 7.19
C GLU A 111 -8.54 6.55 7.65
N TRP A 112 -7.40 6.42 6.96
CA TRP A 112 -6.18 7.21 7.14
C TRP A 112 -6.07 8.39 6.16
#